data_AF-A0A8H7CTC9-F1
#
_entry.id   AF-A0A8H7CTC9-F1
#
_cell.length_a   1.000
_cell.length_b   1.000
_cell.length_c   1.000
_cell.angle_alpha   90.00
_cell.angle_beta   90.00
_cell.angle_gamma   90.00
#
_symmetry.space_group_name_H-M   'P 1'
#
loop_
_entity.id
_entity.type
_entity.pdbx_description
1 polymer ?
#
loop_
_entity_poly.entity_id
_entity_poly.type
_entity_poly.pdbx_seq_one_letter_code
_entity_poly.pdbx_strand_id
1 'polypeptide(L)'
;MLERELIKHSDDNNFIINMAALHNFTELVKVLPKRLTKPDYLYPDREKFHHECATKANEARVKERAKTAAKRRATAAEKKKQAEEAAADAVRAEELAAEAEAAAAEQRDLESDEGDEDEDQPSDNEYQQRGNNSGRSSDSEGDNDNGPASDSEDDYAPRGRRRNGANTGGNKAPTKKRKHGNR
;
A
#
# COMPACT_ATOMS: atom_id res chain seq x y z
N MET A 1 46.52 39.35 -10.61
CA MET A 1 46.14 39.88 -9.29
C MET A 1 44.64 39.76 -9.19
N LEU A 2 44.13 38.95 -8.27
CA LEU A 2 42.68 38.79 -8.07
C LEU A 2 42.22 39.97 -7.21
N GLU A 3 41.53 40.92 -7.83
CA GLU A 3 40.86 42.02 -7.14
C GLU A 3 39.77 41.41 -6.26
N ARG A 4 39.91 41.57 -4.95
CA ARG A 4 38.89 41.19 -3.97
C ARG A 4 37.72 42.15 -4.17
N GLU A 5 36.61 41.67 -4.70
CA GLU A 5 35.35 42.41 -4.72
C GLU A 5 34.99 42.77 -3.27
N LEU A 6 35.21 44.04 -2.89
CA LEU A 6 34.77 44.56 -1.61
C LEU A 6 33.24 44.56 -1.63
N ILE A 7 32.63 43.69 -0.82
CA ILE A 7 31.20 43.73 -0.53
C ILE A 7 30.91 45.09 0.10
N LYS A 8 30.27 45.96 -0.69
CA LYS A 8 29.87 47.30 -0.25
C LYS A 8 28.55 47.15 0.51
N HIS A 9 28.63 47.13 1.84
CA HIS A 9 27.43 47.18 2.67
C HIS A 9 26.79 48.56 2.53
N SER A 10 25.70 48.66 1.76
CA SER A 10 24.79 49.81 1.81
C SER A 10 23.75 49.58 2.91
N ASP A 11 23.38 50.66 3.60
CA ASP A 11 22.21 50.63 4.49
C ASP A 11 20.96 50.45 3.63
N ASP A 12 20.51 49.21 3.48
CA ASP A 12 19.29 48.90 2.78
C ASP A 12 18.09 49.30 3.65
N ASN A 13 17.43 50.39 3.26
CA ASN A 13 16.22 50.87 3.94
C ASN A 13 14.96 50.05 3.58
N ASN A 14 15.10 48.95 2.84
CA ASN A 14 14.01 48.13 2.34
C ASN A 14 14.07 46.73 2.96
N PHE A 15 13.11 46.40 3.83
CA PHE A 15 13.01 45.10 4.46
C PHE A 15 11.85 44.31 3.85
N ILE A 16 12.10 43.06 3.43
CA ILE A 16 11.04 42.13 3.03
C ILE A 16 10.59 41.37 4.28
N ILE A 17 9.39 41.69 4.76
CA ILE A 17 8.78 41.00 5.90
C ILE A 17 7.85 39.91 5.37
N ASN A 18 8.04 38.67 5.81
CA ASN A 18 7.08 37.60 5.54
C ASN A 18 5.80 37.82 6.36
N MET A 19 4.85 38.56 5.78
CA MET A 19 3.57 38.86 6.44
C MET A 19 2.80 37.60 6.82
N ALA A 20 2.90 36.50 6.04
CA ALA A 20 2.19 35.26 6.32
C ALA A 20 2.67 34.54 7.59
N ALA A 21 3.86 34.89 8.10
CA ALA A 21 4.36 34.38 9.38
C ALA A 21 3.78 35.13 10.59
N LEU A 22 3.09 36.26 10.39
CA LEU A 22 2.46 37.04 11.45
C LEU A 22 1.01 36.59 11.64
N HIS A 23 0.65 36.21 12.87
CA HIS A 23 -0.71 35.79 13.22
C HIS A 23 -1.80 36.83 12.89
N ASN A 24 -1.45 38.12 12.91
CA ASN A 24 -2.36 39.24 12.62
C ASN A 24 -2.19 39.83 11.22
N PHE A 25 -1.63 39.09 10.25
CA PHE A 25 -1.31 39.67 8.94
C PHE A 25 -2.53 40.29 8.25
N THR A 26 -3.72 39.69 8.40
CA THR A 26 -4.96 40.21 7.82
C THR A 26 -5.34 41.59 8.34
N GLU A 27 -5.02 41.89 9.60
CA GLU A 27 -5.27 43.20 10.21
C GLU A 27 -4.21 44.21 9.75
N LEU A 28 -2.94 43.78 9.73
CA LEU A 28 -1.83 44.61 9.26
C LEU A 28 -2.03 45.02 7.79
N VAL A 29 -2.52 44.14 6.92
CA VAL A 29 -2.80 44.45 5.51
C VAL A 29 -3.91 45.51 5.35
N LYS A 30 -4.85 45.61 6.29
CA LYS A 30 -5.91 46.65 6.27
C LYS A 30 -5.37 48.03 6.66
N VAL A 31 -4.38 48.07 7.55
CA VAL A 31 -3.77 49.31 8.06
C VAL A 31 -2.65 49.80 7.14
N LEU A 32 -1.91 48.86 6.52
CA LEU A 32 -0.81 49.19 5.65
C LEU A 32 -1.29 49.79 4.31
N PRO A 33 -0.59 50.81 3.79
CA PRO A 33 -0.86 51.33 2.46
C PRO A 33 -0.81 50.23 1.39
N LYS A 34 -1.78 50.21 0.48
CA LYS A 34 -1.84 49.23 -0.63
C LYS A 34 -0.56 49.17 -1.48
N ARG A 35 0.24 50.24 -1.51
CA ARG A 35 1.54 50.26 -2.22
C ARG A 35 2.60 49.36 -1.58
N LEU A 36 2.50 49.06 -0.28
CA LEU A 36 3.42 48.20 0.47
C LEU A 36 2.94 46.75 0.54
N THR A 37 1.64 46.52 0.29
CA THR A 37 1.02 45.20 0.35
C THR A 37 0.68 44.64 -1.02
N LYS A 38 0.90 45.41 -2.10
CA LYS A 38 0.74 44.91 -3.46
C LYS A 38 1.84 43.87 -3.68
N PRO A 39 1.49 42.61 -3.98
CA PRO A 39 2.50 41.62 -4.33
C PRO A 39 3.16 42.05 -5.63
N ASP A 40 4.48 42.17 -5.62
CA ASP A 40 5.24 42.27 -6.86
C ASP A 40 5.15 40.93 -7.56
N TYR A 41 4.64 40.95 -8.80
CA TYR A 41 4.55 39.73 -9.59
C TYR A 41 5.97 39.25 -9.92
N LEU A 42 6.33 38.10 -9.36
CA LEU A 42 7.61 37.45 -9.64
C LEU A 42 7.80 37.17 -11.15
N TYR A 43 6.69 36.92 -11.85
CA TYR A 43 6.64 36.71 -13.29
C TYR A 43 5.64 37.66 -13.95
N PRO A 44 6.00 38.36 -15.04
CA PRO A 44 5.09 39.24 -15.77
C PRO A 44 3.84 38.52 -16.27
N ASP A 45 4.01 37.28 -16.74
CA ASP A 45 2.94 36.39 -17.14
C ASP A 45 2.90 35.18 -16.19
N ARG A 46 2.11 35.35 -15.12
CA ARG A 46 1.93 34.34 -14.08
C ARG A 46 1.31 33.06 -14.64
N GLU A 47 0.39 33.17 -15.59
CA GLU A 47 -0.34 32.03 -16.15
C GLU A 47 0.59 31.14 -16.96
N LYS A 48 1.39 31.72 -17.85
CA LYS A 48 2.39 30.99 -18.61
C LYS A 48 3.38 30.24 -17.71
N PHE A 49 3.87 30.90 -16.66
CA PHE A 49 4.77 30.25 -15.70
C PHE A 49 4.12 29.03 -15.02
N HIS A 50 2.87 29.15 -14.56
CA HIS A 50 2.16 28.01 -13.96
C HIS A 50 1.96 26.87 -14.95
N HIS A 51 1.64 27.17 -16.21
CA HIS A 51 1.56 26.14 -17.24
C HIS A 51 2.90 25.44 -17.46
N GLU A 52 4.01 26.17 -17.54
CA GLU A 52 5.35 25.58 -17.67
C GLU A 52 5.75 24.72 -16.47
N CYS A 53 5.37 25.13 -15.25
CA CYS A 53 5.57 24.31 -14.06
C CYS A 53 4.71 23.03 -14.09
N ALA A 54 3.44 23.16 -14.48
CA ALA A 54 2.51 22.04 -14.56
C ALA A 54 2.94 21.02 -15.63
N THR A 55 3.41 21.47 -16.79
CA THR A 55 3.91 20.57 -17.85
C THR A 55 5.13 19.79 -17.36
N LYS A 56 6.12 20.47 -16.76
CA LYS A 56 7.30 19.81 -16.16
C LYS A 56 6.92 18.79 -15.09
N ALA A 57 5.98 19.14 -14.20
CA ALA A 57 5.50 18.24 -13.16
C ALA A 57 4.78 17.02 -13.76
N ASN A 58 3.95 17.20 -14.78
CA ASN A 58 3.26 16.10 -15.46
C ASN A 58 4.23 15.16 -16.16
N GLU A 59 5.24 15.67 -16.87
CA GLU A 59 6.28 14.84 -17.48
C GLU A 59 7.02 13.99 -16.45
N ALA A 60 7.38 14.58 -15.30
CA ALA A 60 8.00 13.85 -14.20
C ALA A 60 7.09 12.74 -13.65
N ARG A 61 5.80 13.05 -13.42
CA ARG A 61 4.82 12.06 -12.94
C ARG A 61 4.62 10.91 -13.92
N VAL A 62 4.55 11.18 -15.22
CA VAL A 62 4.42 10.14 -16.25
C VAL A 62 5.66 9.23 -16.26
N LYS A 63 6.87 9.81 -16.17
CA LYS A 63 8.13 9.04 -16.07
C LYS A 63 8.14 8.13 -14.85
N GLU A 64 7.77 8.64 -13.67
CA GLU A 64 7.73 7.84 -12.44
C GLU A 64 6.64 6.76 -12.46
N ARG A 65 5.46 7.06 -13.01
CA ARG A 65 4.40 6.06 -13.25
C ARG A 65 4.89 4.93 -14.15
N ALA A 66 5.59 5.24 -15.23
CA ALA A 66 6.14 4.24 -16.15
C ALA A 66 7.18 3.33 -15.45
N LYS A 67 8.10 3.91 -14.68
CA LYS A 67 9.08 3.13 -13.89
C LYS A 67 8.40 2.21 -12.88
N THR A 68 7.40 2.73 -12.17
CA THR A 68 6.65 1.96 -11.17
C THR A 68 5.87 0.81 -11.82
N ALA A 69 5.24 1.07 -12.96
CA ALA A 69 4.54 0.03 -13.73
C ALA A 69 5.50 -1.07 -14.21
N ALA A 70 6.69 -0.70 -14.70
CA ALA A 70 7.71 -1.68 -15.10
C ALA A 70 8.17 -2.55 -13.92
N LYS A 71 8.46 -1.94 -12.76
CA LYS A 71 8.85 -2.66 -11.54
C LYS A 71 7.73 -3.59 -11.04
N ARG A 72 6.47 -3.15 -11.08
CA ARG A 72 5.32 -3.98 -10.72
C ARG A 72 5.17 -5.18 -11.65
N ARG A 73 5.36 -5.00 -12.96
CA ARG A 73 5.32 -6.12 -13.93
C ARG A 73 6.44 -7.12 -13.70
N ALA A 74 7.66 -6.66 -13.48
CA ALA A 74 8.80 -7.53 -13.19
C ALA A 74 8.58 -8.36 -11.92
N THR A 75 8.19 -7.71 -10.82
CA THR A 75 7.92 -8.39 -9.55
C THR A 75 6.73 -9.35 -9.63
N ALA A 76 5.68 -9.02 -10.40
CA ALA A 76 4.57 -9.94 -10.62
C ALA A 76 4.99 -11.18 -11.41
N ALA A 77 5.85 -11.02 -12.43
CA ALA A 77 6.37 -12.14 -13.21
C ALA A 77 7.27 -13.05 -12.36
N GLU A 78 8.15 -12.47 -11.53
CA GLU A 78 9.03 -13.21 -10.64
C GLU A 78 8.23 -13.99 -9.58
N LYS A 79 7.24 -13.35 -8.94
CA LYS A 79 6.34 -14.02 -7.98
C LYS A 79 5.54 -15.14 -8.63
N LYS A 80 5.09 -14.97 -9.88
CA LYS A 80 4.39 -16.02 -10.63
C LYS A 80 5.30 -17.23 -10.85
N LYS A 81 6.55 -16.99 -11.26
CA LYS A 81 7.53 -18.06 -11.46
C LYS A 81 7.84 -18.80 -10.16
N GLN A 82 8.08 -18.08 -9.07
CA GLN A 82 8.31 -18.69 -7.75
C GLN A 82 7.11 -19.51 -7.26
N ALA A 83 5.89 -19.04 -7.50
CA ALA A 83 4.69 -19.78 -7.15
C ALA A 83 4.52 -21.07 -7.97
N GLU A 84 4.86 -21.04 -9.26
CA GLU A 84 4.85 -22.23 -10.14
C GLU A 84 5.90 -23.26 -9.70
N GLU A 85 7.12 -22.83 -9.36
CA GLU A 85 8.18 -23.68 -8.82
C GLU A 85 7.79 -24.31 -7.48
N ALA A 86 7.28 -23.51 -6.54
CA ALA A 86 6.81 -24.01 -5.25
C ALA A 86 5.64 -24.99 -5.37
N ALA A 87 4.73 -24.78 -6.35
CA ALA A 87 3.65 -25.72 -6.63
C ALA A 87 4.18 -27.04 -7.20
N ALA A 88 5.19 -27.00 -8.07
CA ALA A 88 5.82 -28.22 -8.60
C ALA A 88 6.56 -29.00 -7.52
N ASP A 89 7.28 -28.32 -6.62
CA ASP A 89 7.97 -28.95 -5.50
C ASP A 89 6.98 -29.57 -4.50
N ALA A 90 5.84 -28.93 -4.25
CA ALA A 90 4.80 -29.49 -3.38
C ALA A 90 4.20 -30.79 -3.96
N VAL A 91 3.92 -30.83 -5.26
CA VAL A 91 3.42 -32.05 -5.93
C VAL A 91 4.46 -33.17 -5.85
N ARG A 92 5.74 -32.85 -6.06
CA ARG A 92 6.83 -33.84 -5.95
C ARG A 92 7.01 -34.38 -4.53
N ALA A 93 6.86 -33.51 -3.53
CA ALA A 93 6.93 -33.93 -2.13
C ALA A 93 5.77 -34.86 -1.75
N GLU A 94 4.57 -34.59 -2.27
CA GLU A 94 3.39 -35.45 -2.08
C GLU A 94 3.58 -36.83 -2.72
N GLU A 95 4.13 -36.89 -3.93
CA GLU A 95 4.44 -38.16 -4.62
C GLU A 95 5.47 -39.00 -3.85
N LEU A 96 6.55 -38.38 -3.37
CA LEU A 96 7.56 -39.07 -2.56
C LEU A 96 7.02 -39.55 -1.20
N ALA A 97 6.11 -38.78 -0.58
CA ALA A 97 5.47 -39.18 0.67
C ALA A 97 4.56 -40.40 0.47
N ALA A 98 3.80 -40.43 -0.64
CA ALA A 98 2.96 -41.57 -0.99
C ALA A 98 3.79 -42.84 -1.28
N GLU A 99 4.94 -42.70 -1.95
CA GLU A 99 5.85 -43.83 -2.20
C GLU A 99 6.47 -44.37 -0.89
N ALA A 100 6.85 -43.47 0.02
CA ALA A 100 7.38 -43.87 1.33
C ALA A 100 6.32 -44.57 2.21
N GLU A 101 5.07 -44.11 2.18
CA GLU A 101 3.96 -44.76 2.89
C GLU A 101 3.67 -46.15 2.34
N ALA A 102 3.67 -46.31 1.00
CA ALA A 102 3.51 -47.61 0.36
C ALA A 102 4.63 -48.59 0.73
N ALA A 103 5.89 -48.14 0.76
CA ALA A 103 7.03 -48.96 1.17
C ALA A 103 6.98 -49.35 2.66
N ALA A 104 6.54 -48.44 3.53
CA ALA A 104 6.38 -48.72 4.96
C ALA A 104 5.24 -49.71 5.25
N ALA A 105 4.16 -49.68 4.47
CA ALA A 105 3.06 -50.64 4.57
C ALA A 105 3.50 -52.06 4.23
N GLU A 106 4.40 -52.23 3.25
CA GLU A 106 4.94 -53.55 2.84
C GLU A 106 5.84 -54.18 3.92
N GLN A 107 6.54 -53.38 4.72
CA GLN A 107 7.36 -53.88 5.83
C GLN A 107 6.54 -54.26 7.08
N ARG A 108 5.33 -53.70 7.22
CA ARG A 108 4.48 -53.89 8.41
C ARG A 108 3.75 -55.24 8.43
N ASP A 109 3.73 -55.96 7.32
CA ASP A 109 3.11 -57.30 7.18
C ASP A 109 4.04 -58.45 7.65
N LEU A 110 5.23 -58.13 8.17
CA LEU A 110 6.23 -59.11 8.63
C LEU A 110 6.56 -59.06 10.13
N GLU A 111 5.98 -58.13 10.90
CA GLU A 111 6.20 -58.00 12.36
C GLU A 111 4.90 -58.01 13.18
N SER A 112 3.86 -58.72 12.72
CA SER A 112 2.62 -58.92 13.47
C SER A 112 2.44 -60.40 13.88
N ASP A 113 3.40 -60.92 14.63
CA ASP A 113 3.17 -62.06 15.51
C ASP A 113 4.10 -61.95 16.73
N GLU A 114 3.54 -62.23 17.91
CA GLU A 114 4.12 -62.17 19.26
C GLU A 114 4.06 -60.82 20.02
N GLY A 115 3.16 -60.77 21.02
CA GLY A 115 3.36 -59.92 22.21
C GLY A 115 2.10 -59.28 22.78
N ASP A 116 1.14 -60.11 23.18
CA ASP A 116 0.01 -59.77 24.06
C ASP A 116 0.51 -59.66 25.50
N GLU A 117 0.68 -58.45 26.04
CA GLU A 117 0.64 -58.21 27.49
C GLU A 117 -0.06 -56.88 27.78
N ASP A 118 -1.29 -57.03 28.29
CA ASP A 118 -2.10 -56.01 28.95
C ASP A 118 -1.32 -55.34 30.09
N GLU A 119 -1.04 -54.04 29.97
CA GLU A 119 -0.83 -53.18 31.13
C GLU A 119 -1.82 -52.02 31.14
N ASP A 120 -2.93 -52.30 31.84
CA ASP A 120 -3.84 -51.37 32.49
C ASP A 120 -3.06 -50.25 33.21
N GLN A 121 -3.11 -49.01 32.70
CA GLN A 121 -2.75 -47.82 33.49
C GLN A 121 -3.65 -46.61 33.19
N PRO A 122 -3.86 -45.75 34.20
CA PRO A 122 -5.17 -45.21 34.47
C PRO A 122 -5.47 -43.89 33.76
N SER A 123 -6.77 -43.73 33.50
CA SER A 123 -7.51 -42.47 33.54
C SER A 123 -6.96 -41.55 34.62
N ASP A 124 -6.42 -40.40 34.23
CA ASP A 124 -6.66 -39.08 34.83
C ASP A 124 -5.56 -38.11 34.41
N ASN A 125 -5.85 -37.24 33.43
CA ASN A 125 -5.33 -35.87 33.51
C ASN A 125 -6.17 -34.88 32.71
N GLU A 126 -7.34 -34.56 33.27
CA GLU A 126 -8.00 -33.28 33.07
C GLU A 126 -7.13 -32.19 33.74
N TYR A 127 -6.15 -31.63 33.03
CA TYR A 127 -5.51 -30.38 33.43
C TYR A 127 -5.53 -29.34 32.32
N GLN A 128 -6.41 -28.39 32.55
CA GLN A 128 -6.44 -27.02 32.09
C GLN A 128 -5.05 -26.47 31.68
N GLN A 129 -4.94 -26.01 30.43
CA GLN A 129 -4.13 -24.84 30.11
C GLN A 129 -5.03 -23.76 29.53
N ARG A 130 -5.73 -23.10 30.46
CA ARG A 130 -6.12 -21.70 30.33
C ARG A 130 -4.85 -20.87 30.23
N GLY A 131 -4.79 -20.05 29.17
CA GLY A 131 -4.32 -18.68 29.27
C GLY A 131 -2.82 -18.41 29.26
N ASN A 132 -2.51 -17.25 28.69
CA ASN A 132 -1.27 -16.46 28.80
C ASN A 132 -0.11 -16.86 27.90
N ASN A 133 -0.01 -16.16 26.75
CA ASN A 133 1.04 -15.14 26.62
C ASN A 133 0.62 -14.15 25.52
N SER A 134 -0.08 -13.05 25.84
CA SER A 134 0.52 -11.74 26.12
C SER A 134 1.76 -11.38 25.28
N GLY A 135 1.61 -10.33 24.48
CA GLY A 135 2.70 -9.39 24.23
C GLY A 135 3.72 -9.80 23.18
N ARG A 136 3.35 -9.65 21.91
CA ARG A 136 4.34 -9.15 20.94
C ARG A 136 3.82 -7.86 20.33
N SER A 137 4.05 -6.79 21.10
CA SER A 137 4.26 -5.45 20.57
C SER A 137 5.45 -5.52 19.60
N SER A 138 5.17 -5.72 18.32
CA SER A 138 6.05 -5.19 17.30
C SER A 138 5.51 -3.82 16.95
N ASP A 139 6.06 -2.81 17.63
CA ASP A 139 6.33 -1.51 17.01
C ASP A 139 7.16 -1.78 15.76
N SER A 140 6.47 -2.19 14.71
CA SER A 140 6.96 -2.05 13.35
C SER A 140 6.42 -0.69 12.95
N GLU A 141 7.25 0.34 13.13
CA GLU A 141 7.24 1.54 12.32
C GLU A 141 7.42 1.14 10.85
N GLY A 142 6.38 0.55 10.29
CA GLY A 142 6.23 0.27 8.88
C GLY A 142 5.49 1.46 8.31
N ASP A 143 6.25 2.52 8.04
CA ASP A 143 5.97 3.52 7.01
C ASP A 143 5.75 2.81 5.67
N ASN A 144 4.57 2.20 5.52
CA ASN A 144 4.04 1.77 4.24
C ASN A 144 2.68 2.43 4.06
N ASP A 145 2.75 3.75 4.00
CA ASP A 145 1.76 4.65 3.40
C ASP A 145 1.69 4.45 1.87
N ASN A 146 1.69 3.18 1.43
CA ASN A 146 1.27 2.75 0.10
C ASN A 146 -0.17 2.26 0.22
N GLY A 147 -1.05 3.14 0.70
CA GLY A 147 -2.45 3.04 0.36
C GLY A 147 -2.55 2.92 -1.17
N PRO A 148 -3.30 1.95 -1.72
CA PRO A 148 -3.53 1.92 -3.14
C PRO A 148 -4.19 3.25 -3.50
N ALA A 149 -3.49 4.06 -4.29
CA ALA A 149 -4.12 5.11 -5.07
C ALA A 149 -5.12 4.40 -5.99
N SER A 150 -6.35 4.25 -5.51
CA SER A 150 -7.51 3.93 -6.31
C SER A 150 -7.68 5.08 -7.30
N ASP A 151 -7.11 4.92 -8.49
CA ASP A 151 -7.51 5.62 -9.72
C ASP A 151 -8.96 5.22 -10.03
N SER A 152 -9.91 5.79 -9.28
CA SER A 152 -11.32 5.84 -9.67
C SER A 152 -11.70 7.32 -9.73
N GLU A 153 -11.61 7.89 -10.93
CA GLU A 153 -11.90 9.30 -11.21
C GLU A 153 -13.41 9.65 -11.22
N ASP A 154 -14.32 8.77 -10.76
CA ASP A 154 -15.76 8.96 -11.02
C ASP A 154 -16.76 8.82 -9.85
N ASP A 155 -16.38 8.71 -8.57
CA ASP A 155 -17.40 8.66 -7.50
C ASP A 155 -16.96 9.32 -6.18
N TYR A 156 -17.12 10.64 -6.08
CA TYR A 156 -17.13 11.37 -4.81
C TYR A 156 -18.48 11.15 -4.10
N ALA A 157 -18.76 9.91 -3.68
CA ALA A 157 -19.81 9.64 -2.72
C ALA A 157 -19.23 9.82 -1.30
N PRO A 158 -19.82 10.67 -0.43
CA PRO A 158 -19.33 10.84 0.94
C PRO A 158 -19.35 9.48 1.64
N ARG A 159 -18.22 9.11 2.24
CA ARG A 159 -18.05 7.88 3.04
C ARG A 159 -19.00 7.94 4.24
N GLY A 160 -20.24 7.51 4.02
CA GLY A 160 -21.22 7.29 5.06
C GLY A 160 -20.66 6.29 6.06
N ARG A 161 -20.68 6.67 7.34
CA ARG A 161 -20.40 5.79 8.47
C ARG A 161 -21.12 4.46 8.25
N ARG A 162 -20.36 3.37 8.15
CA ARG A 162 -20.89 2.01 8.11
C ARG A 162 -21.70 1.77 9.39
N ARG A 163 -23.02 1.95 9.31
CA ARG A 163 -23.95 1.33 10.24
C ARG A 163 -24.02 -0.15 9.87
N ASN A 164 -23.57 -1.01 10.77
CA ASN A 164 -23.87 -2.43 10.74
C ASN A 164 -25.40 -2.56 10.66
N GLY A 165 -25.91 -3.11 9.57
CA GLY A 165 -27.34 -3.23 9.35
C GLY A 165 -27.69 -4.11 8.15
N ALA A 166 -28.22 -5.28 8.48
CA ALA A 166 -29.12 -6.10 7.67
C ALA A 166 -28.59 -6.73 6.38
N ASN A 167 -28.27 -8.02 6.52
CA ASN A 167 -28.48 -9.07 5.53
C ASN A 167 -29.86 -8.91 4.84
N THR A 168 -29.88 -8.50 3.58
CA THR A 168 -31.05 -8.65 2.69
C THR A 168 -30.62 -9.41 1.46
N GLY A 169 -30.88 -10.71 1.45
CA GLY A 169 -30.75 -11.57 0.28
C GLY A 169 -31.59 -11.03 -0.88
N GLY A 170 -30.91 -10.70 -1.98
CA GLY A 170 -31.53 -10.28 -3.23
C GLY A 170 -31.09 -11.21 -4.36
N ASN A 171 -31.85 -12.27 -4.57
CA ASN A 171 -31.75 -13.14 -5.74
C ASN A 171 -31.97 -12.29 -7.01
N LYS A 172 -30.92 -12.06 -7.80
CA LYS A 172 -31.05 -11.51 -9.15
C LYS A 172 -31.21 -12.65 -10.15
N ALA A 173 -32.38 -12.71 -10.78
CA ALA A 173 -32.72 -13.66 -11.84
C ALA A 173 -31.85 -13.46 -13.10
N PRO A 174 -31.55 -14.53 -13.87
CA PRO A 174 -30.76 -14.44 -15.09
C PRO A 174 -31.58 -13.88 -16.26
N THR A 175 -31.07 -12.81 -16.89
CA THR A 175 -31.65 -12.24 -18.11
C THR A 175 -31.25 -13.07 -19.33
N LYS A 176 -32.24 -13.64 -20.03
CA LYS A 176 -32.05 -14.39 -21.27
C LYS A 176 -31.68 -13.44 -22.41
N LYS A 177 -30.49 -13.58 -22.99
CA LYS A 177 -30.09 -12.93 -24.26
C LYS A 177 -30.94 -13.50 -25.40
N ARG A 178 -31.75 -12.66 -26.05
CA ARG A 178 -32.44 -13.00 -27.31
C ARG A 178 -31.44 -12.84 -28.45
N LYS A 179 -31.24 -13.93 -29.18
CA LYS A 179 -30.42 -14.04 -30.39
C LYS A 179 -31.22 -13.44 -31.55
N HIS A 180 -30.84 -12.26 -32.04
CA HIS A 180 -31.36 -11.77 -33.31
C HIS A 180 -30.64 -12.48 -34.45
N GLY A 181 -31.39 -13.26 -35.22
CA GLY A 181 -30.93 -13.81 -36.50
C GLY A 181 -31.03 -12.72 -37.57
N ASN A 182 -29.94 -12.51 -38.30
CA ASN A 182 -29.94 -11.76 -39.54
C ASN A 182 -30.63 -12.60 -40.63
N ARG A 183 -31.53 -11.95 -41.36
CA ARG A 183 -31.88 -12.30 -42.73
C ARG A 183 -31.11 -11.39 -43.66
#